data_AF-A0A1W9PHS7-F1
#
_entry.id   AF-A0A1W9PHS7-F1
#
_cell.length_a   1.000
_cell.length_b   1.000
_cell.length_c   1.000
_cell.angle_alpha   90.00
_cell.angle_beta   90.00
_cell.angle_gamma   90.00
#
_symmetry.space_group_name_H-M   'P 1'
#
loop_
_entity.id
_entity.type
_entity.pdbx_description
1 polymer ?
#
loop_
_entity_poly.entity_id
_entity_poly.type
_entity_poly.pdbx_seq_one_letter_code
_entity_poly.pdbx_strand_id
1 'polypeptide(L)' 'MYNKDIIIHKTLKVPYELARCSHHNQKKYPNQQIFVLEINGYICYVPFIETHEEIFLKSIIPGRKLDREFEGEKNEKK' A
#
# COMPACT_ATOMS: atom_id res chain seq x y z
N MET A 1 -13.41 -16.21 -3.12
CA MET A 1 -12.27 -16.36 -4.05
C MET A 1 -11.03 -15.86 -3.31
N TYR A 2 -9.99 -16.69 -3.26
CA TYR A 2 -8.87 -16.64 -2.31
C TYR A 2 -8.19 -15.27 -2.21
N ASN A 3 -8.33 -14.60 -1.05
CA ASN A 3 -7.31 -13.66 -0.62
C ASN A 3 -6.18 -14.51 -0.04
N LYS A 4 -5.07 -14.63 -0.77
CA LYS A 4 -3.83 -15.10 -0.16
C LYS A 4 -3.31 -13.94 0.68
N ASP A 5 -3.54 -14.00 1.98
CA ASP A 5 -2.93 -13.05 2.92
C ASP A 5 -1.41 -13.20 2.81
N ILE A 6 -0.72 -12.09 2.48
CA ILE A 6 0.74 -12.07 2.40
C ILE A 6 1.25 -11.51 3.72
N ILE A 7 2.01 -12.32 4.45
CA ILE A 7 2.67 -11.93 5.70
C ILE A 7 4.08 -11.46 5.34
N ILE A 8 4.41 -10.23 5.74
CA ILE A 8 5.76 -9.69 5.60
C ILE A 8 6.32 -9.45 7.01
N HIS A 9 7.42 -10.13 7.36
CA HIS A 9 8.16 -9.82 8.58
C HIS A 9 8.79 -8.43 8.46
N LYS A 10 8.76 -7.64 9.54
CA LYS A 10 9.09 -6.20 9.58
C LYS A 10 10.58 -5.85 9.34
N THR A 11 11.33 -6.71 8.67
CA THR A 11 12.79 -6.58 8.45
C THR A 11 13.16 -5.73 7.23
N LEU A 12 12.19 -5.32 6.39
CA LEU A 12 12.45 -4.56 5.15
C LEU A 12 11.58 -3.32 5.03
N LYS A 13 12.23 -2.19 4.73
CA LYS A 13 11.57 -1.00 4.17
C LYS A 13 10.85 -1.42 2.89
N VAL A 14 9.54 -1.20 2.79
CA VAL A 14 8.76 -1.60 1.62
C VAL A 14 9.25 -0.75 0.43
N PRO A 15 9.90 -1.33 -0.59
CA PRO A 15 10.69 -0.58 -1.59
C PRO A 15 9.86 0.31 -2.53
N TYR A 16 8.53 0.25 -2.43
CA TYR A 16 7.59 0.98 -3.28
C TYR A 16 6.50 1.72 -2.48
N GLU A 17 6.72 1.95 -1.19
CA GLU A 17 5.81 2.76 -0.36
C GLU A 17 5.87 4.23 -0.79
N LEU A 18 4.76 4.73 -1.34
CA LEU A 18 4.58 6.16 -1.62
C LEU A 18 4.00 6.88 -0.40
N ALA A 19 3.03 6.26 0.26
CA ALA A 19 2.39 6.79 1.46
C ALA A 19 1.71 5.69 2.28
N ARG A 20 1.38 6.04 3.53
CA ARG A 20 0.50 5.26 4.40
C ARG A 20 -0.61 6.15 4.92
N CYS A 21 -1.84 5.67 4.97
CA CYS A 21 -2.95 6.39 5.53
C CYS A 21 -3.87 5.48 6.36
N SER A 22 -4.47 6.05 7.39
CA SER A 22 -5.44 5.34 8.23
C SER A 22 -6.75 5.12 7.46
N HIS A 23 -7.39 3.97 7.66
CA HIS A 23 -8.71 3.71 7.08
C HIS A 23 -9.73 4.79 7.50
N HIS A 24 -10.52 5.35 6.58
CA HIS A 24 -11.45 6.45 6.89
C HIS A 24 -12.46 6.11 7.99
N ASN A 25 -12.92 4.85 8.04
CA ASN A 25 -13.82 4.33 9.07
C ASN A 25 -13.06 3.57 10.16
N GLN A 26 -12.34 4.31 11.01
CA GLN A 26 -11.61 3.75 12.15
C GLN A 26 -12.51 3.05 13.16
N LYS A 27 -13.78 3.46 13.31
CA LYS A 27 -14.73 2.78 14.22
C LYS A 27 -14.98 1.33 13.81
N LYS A 28 -15.04 1.06 12.50
CA LYS A 28 -15.24 -0.29 11.96
C LYS A 28 -13.92 -1.04 11.76
N TYR A 29 -12.82 -0.32 11.51
CA TYR A 29 -11.51 -0.89 11.21
C TYR A 29 -10.37 -0.17 11.97
N PRO A 30 -10.29 -0.34 13.31
CA PRO A 30 -9.44 0.47 14.18
C PRO A 30 -7.93 0.24 14.02
N ASN A 31 -7.53 -0.94 13.54
CA ASN A 31 -6.12 -1.32 13.37
C ASN A 31 -5.74 -1.48 11.90
N GLN A 32 -6.60 -1.00 11.00
CA GLN A 32 -6.37 -1.11 9.57
C GLN A 32 -5.85 0.20 8.99
N GLN A 33 -4.73 0.08 8.32
CA GLN A 33 -4.13 1.15 7.51
C GLN A 33 -4.16 0.74 6.05
N ILE A 34 -3.81 1.68 5.18
CA ILE A 34 -3.75 1.50 3.74
C ILE A 34 -2.38 1.96 3.28
N PHE A 35 -1.66 1.07 2.62
CA PHE A 35 -0.49 1.44 1.86
C PHE A 35 -0.91 1.97 0.50
N VAL A 36 -0.25 3.04 0.07
CA VAL A 36 -0.25 3.50 -1.31
C VAL A 36 1.07 3.06 -1.91
N LEU A 37 1.03 2.09 -2.82
CA LEU A 37 2.20 1.48 -3.43
C LEU A 37 2.22 1.76 -4.93
N GLU A 38 3.39 2.03 -5.51
CA GLU A 38 3.57 1.97 -6.96
C GLU A 38 4.01 0.56 -7.37
N ILE A 39 3.13 -0.18 -8.05
CA ILE A 39 3.43 -1.54 -8.52
C ILE A 39 3.22 -1.58 -10.03
N ASN A 40 4.28 -1.84 -10.79
CA ASN A 40 4.25 -1.91 -12.26
C ASN A 40 3.61 -0.67 -12.92
N GLY A 41 3.88 0.53 -12.39
CA GLY A 41 3.29 1.79 -12.87
C GLY A 41 1.86 2.06 -12.40
N TYR A 42 1.27 1.17 -11.60
CA TYR A 42 -0.06 1.37 -11.02
C TYR A 42 0.03 1.79 -9.57
N ILE A 43 -0.73 2.82 -9.22
CA ILE A 43 -1.01 3.15 -7.82
C ILE A 43 -1.97 2.10 -7.26
N CYS A 44 -1.49 1.34 -6.29
CA CYS A 44 -2.23 0.29 -5.61
C CYS A 44 -2.50 0.69 -4.17
N TYR A 45 -3.75 0.55 -3.75
CA TYR A 45 -4.14 0.66 -2.35
C TYR A 45 -4.15 -0.73 -1.73
N VAL A 46 -3.31 -0.94 -0.73
CA VAL A 46 -3.20 -2.24 -0.06
C VAL A 46 -3.55 -2.07 1.40
N PRO A 47 -4.77 -2.47 1.83
CA PRO A 47 -5.12 -2.46 3.23
C PRO A 47 -4.24 -3.43 4.00
N PHE A 48 -3.74 -3.01 5.15
CA PHE A 48 -2.87 -3.83 5.98
C PHE A 48 -3.16 -3.64 7.47
N ILE A 49 -2.72 -4.62 8.26
CA ILE A 49 -2.67 -4.55 9.72
C ILE A 49 -1.20 -4.70 10.10
N GLU A 50 -0.68 -3.75 10.88
CA GLU A 50 0.69 -3.78 11.38
C GLU A 50 0.69 -4.16 12.86
N THR A 51 1.55 -5.11 13.22
CA THR A 51 1.86 -5.47 14.60
C THR A 51 3.29 -5.03 14.93
N HIS A 52 3.77 -5.39 16.12
CA HIS A 52 5.15 -5.11 16.50
C HIS A 52 6.18 -5.81 15.59
N GLU A 53 5.86 -6.99 15.05
CA GLU A 53 6.82 -7.88 14.38
C GLU A 53 6.54 -8.09 12.89
N GLU A 54 5.31 -7.83 12.44
CA GLU A 54 4.84 -8.23 11.11
C GLU A 54 3.79 -7.27 10.53
N ILE A 55 3.68 -7.30 9.21
CA ILE A 55 2.66 -6.59 8.42
C ILE A 55 1.85 -7.63 7.68
N PHE A 56 0.54 -7.63 7.91
CA PHE A 56 -0.43 -8.45 7.21
C PHE A 56 -1.08 -7.66 6.09
N LEU A 57 -0.72 -7.97 4.84
CA LEU A 57 -1.35 -7.38 3.67
C LEU A 57 -2.62 -8.14 3.30
N LYS A 58 -3.69 -7.39 3.04
CA LYS A 58 -4.95 -7.93 2.50
C LYS A 58 -4.97 -7.76 0.98
N SER A 59 -6.17 -7.64 0.41
CA SER A 59 -6.39 -7.50 -1.03
C SER A 59 -5.72 -6.25 -1.61
N ILE A 60 -4.98 -6.42 -2.69
CA ILE A 60 -4.48 -5.31 -3.51
C ILE A 60 -5.67 -4.73 -4.28
N ILE A 61 -5.94 -3.45 -4.06
CA ILE A 61 -6.95 -2.70 -4.80
C ILE A 61 -6.21 -1.81 -5.80
N PRO A 62 -6.13 -2.20 -7.08
CA PRO A 62 -5.55 -1.32 -8.08
C PRO A 62 -6.41 -0.06 -8.18
N GLY A 63 -5.79 1.11 -8.00
CA GLY A 63 -6.42 2.38 -8.29
C GLY A 63 -6.73 2.45 -9.78
N ARG A 64 -7.96 2.83 -10.15
CA ARG A 64 -8.27 3.12 -11.55
C ARG A 64 -7.72 4.49 -11.91
N LYS A 65 -6.53 4.50 -12.54
CA LYS A 65 -5.79 5.63 -13.11
C LYS A 65 -5.38 6.73 -12.13
N LEU A 66 -4.06 6.92 -12.03
CA LEU A 66 -3.45 8.19 -11.62
C LEU A 66 -2.08 8.36 -12.30
N ASP A 67 -2.03 8.17 -13.63
CA ASP A 67 -0.90 8.56 -14.49
C ASP A 67 -0.81 10.10 -14.61
N ARG A 68 -1.11 10.89 -13.56
CA ARG A 68 -0.98 12.36 -13.63
C ARG A 68 -0.46 13.02 -12.36
N GLU A 69 -0.91 12.62 -11.16
CA GLU A 69 -0.38 13.24 -9.92
C GLU A 69 0.95 12.63 -9.46
N PHE A 70 1.22 11.35 -9.74
CA PHE A 70 2.48 10.69 -9.37
C PHE A 70 3.47 10.55 -10.55
N GLU A 71 3.06 10.91 -11.76
CA GLU A 71 3.90 10.82 -12.97
C GLU A 71 4.90 11.99 -13.08
N GLY A 72 4.73 13.03 -12.25
CA GLY A 72 5.52 14.27 -12.27
C GLY A 72 6.96 14.18 -11.72
N GLU A 73 7.38 13.06 -11.13
CA GLU A 73 8.72 12.94 -10.51
C GLU A 73 9.65 11.91 -11.18
N LYS A 74 9.39 11.50 -12.43
CA LYS A 74 10.28 10.59 -13.19
C LYS A 74 11.07 11.24 -14.34
N ASN A 75 11.14 12.57 -14.39
CA ASN A 75 11.99 13.29 -15.36
C ASN A 75 13.07 14.11 -14.64
N GLU A 76 14.02 13.45 -13.98
CA GLU A 76 15.37 13.99 -13.81
C GLU A 76 16.30 12.92 -13.23
N LYS A 77 16.96 12.19 -14.14
CA LYS A 77 18.37 11.76 -14.07
C LYS A 77 18.69 10.99 -15.33
N LYS A 78 19.06 11.75 -16.37
CA LYS A 78 19.85 11.27 -17.50
C LYS A 78 21.27 11.77 -17.31
#